data_AF-A0A7K0P747-F1
#
_entry.id   AF-A0A7K0P747-F1
#
_cell.length_a   1.000
_cell.length_b   1.000
_cell.length_c   1.000
_cell.angle_alpha   90.00
_cell.angle_beta   90.00
_cell.angle_gamma   90.00
#
_symmetry.space_group_name_H-M   'P 1'
#
loop_
_entity.id
_entity.type
_entity.pdbx_description
1 polymer ?
#
loop_
_entity_poly.entity_id
_entity_poly.type
_entity_poly.pdbx_seq_one_letter_code
_entity_poly.pdbx_strand_id
1 'polypeptide(L)'
;WTPTVRCWGGKRVDWVSDQISRAKKLDQLPKVVIVVVGTNDMRWMSRPKTKARMRGLVKQIGPRREILWVNTYSSGGDRFTRPKERWFNRQLRKVAREHANMTIVNWSGIARARGVRFEDGLHYRPKGRRIMAEVITDSLNSTLGSGGVVNGAPGE
;
A
#
# COMPACT_ATOMS: atom_id res chain seq x y z
N TRP A 1 -20.03 4.06 -0.14
CA TRP A 1 -18.93 4.90 0.39
C TRP A 1 -17.67 4.08 0.35
N THR A 2 -16.74 4.40 -0.56
CA THR A 2 -15.47 3.68 -0.70
C THR A 2 -14.47 4.37 0.23
N PRO A 3 -13.86 3.68 1.21
CA PRO A 3 -12.88 4.29 2.12
C PRO A 3 -11.54 4.42 1.39
N THR A 4 -11.55 5.05 0.22
CA THR A 4 -10.33 5.49 -0.44
C THR A 4 -9.92 6.77 0.26
N VAL A 5 -8.89 6.64 1.09
CA VAL A 5 -8.19 7.76 1.67
C VAL A 5 -7.71 8.68 0.52
N ARG A 6 -8.49 9.73 0.20
CA ARG A 6 -8.12 10.74 -0.80
C ARG A 6 -7.05 11.64 -0.20
N CYS A 7 -5.78 11.34 -0.48
CA CYS A 7 -4.69 12.21 -0.06
C CYS A 7 -4.60 13.44 -0.98
N TRP A 8 -4.55 14.63 -0.40
CA TRP A 8 -3.84 15.77 -1.00
C TRP A 8 -2.35 15.56 -0.82
N GLY A 9 -1.53 15.94 -1.81
CA GLY A 9 -0.10 15.58 -1.92
C GLY A 9 0.73 15.75 -0.64
N GLY A 10 1.79 14.94 -0.51
CA GLY A 10 2.75 15.05 0.60
C GLY A 10 2.49 14.16 1.83
N LYS A 11 1.42 13.34 1.84
CA LYS A 11 1.12 12.45 2.98
C LYS A 11 2.09 11.28 3.09
N ARG A 12 2.31 10.86 4.34
CA ARG A 12 3.20 9.78 4.76
C ARG A 12 2.42 8.73 5.55
N VAL A 13 3.09 7.66 5.98
CA VAL A 13 2.49 6.56 6.75
C VAL A 13 1.79 7.04 8.04
N ASP A 14 2.32 8.07 8.71
CA ASP A 14 1.72 8.67 9.91
C ASP A 14 0.31 9.21 9.65
N TRP A 15 0.12 9.92 8.55
CA TRP A 15 -1.21 10.43 8.20
C TRP A 15 -2.21 9.30 7.86
N VAL A 16 -1.74 8.19 7.27
CA VAL A 16 -2.60 7.01 7.06
C VAL A 16 -3.04 6.42 8.41
N SER A 17 -2.15 6.36 9.40
CA SER A 17 -2.51 5.97 10.76
C SER A 17 -3.63 6.84 11.34
N ASP A 18 -3.62 8.15 11.11
CA ASP A 18 -4.72 9.02 11.55
C ASP A 18 -6.05 8.66 10.87
N GLN A 19 -6.02 8.31 9.58
CA GLN A 19 -7.22 7.89 8.85
C GLN A 19 -7.75 6.54 9.35
N ILE A 20 -6.87 5.59 9.69
CA ILE A 20 -7.26 4.31 10.29
C ILE A 20 -7.92 4.54 11.66
N SER A 21 -7.35 5.41 12.50
CA SER A 21 -7.96 5.79 13.78
C SER A 21 -9.36 6.36 13.60
N ARG A 22 -9.53 7.29 12.65
CA ARG A 22 -10.83 7.88 12.34
C ARG A 22 -11.82 6.83 11.85
N ALA A 23 -11.44 5.99 10.89
CA ALA A 23 -12.31 4.95 10.34
C ALA A 23 -12.74 3.93 11.41
N LYS A 24 -11.86 3.55 12.35
CA LYS A 24 -12.22 2.68 13.48
C LYS A 24 -13.23 3.33 14.42
N LYS A 25 -13.04 4.61 14.76
CA LYS A 25 -13.97 5.35 15.62
C LYS A 25 -15.38 5.46 15.03
N LEU A 26 -15.47 5.46 13.70
CA LEU A 26 -16.74 5.53 12.96
C LEU A 26 -17.29 4.15 12.55
N ASP A 27 -16.67 3.06 13.01
CA ASP A 27 -16.95 1.68 12.58
C ASP A 27 -17.01 1.49 11.05
N GLN A 28 -16.09 2.15 10.37
CA GLN A 28 -16.06 2.30 8.91
C GLN A 28 -14.82 1.65 8.28
N LEU A 29 -13.99 0.98 9.06
CA LEU A 29 -12.77 0.36 8.57
C LEU A 29 -13.08 -1.01 7.92
N PRO A 30 -12.92 -1.15 6.59
CA PRO A 30 -13.35 -2.33 5.83
C PRO A 30 -12.52 -3.59 6.16
N LYS A 31 -12.97 -4.74 5.63
CA LYS A 31 -12.26 -6.03 5.72
C LYS A 31 -10.92 -6.02 4.97
N VAL A 32 -10.83 -5.33 3.84
CA VAL A 32 -9.60 -5.19 3.04
C VAL A 32 -9.16 -3.73 3.05
N VAL A 33 -7.91 -3.47 3.43
CA VAL A 33 -7.32 -2.13 3.49
C VAL A 33 -6.19 -2.03 2.46
N ILE A 34 -6.38 -1.17 1.45
CA ILE A 34 -5.37 -0.91 0.42
C ILE A 34 -4.54 0.31 0.84
N VAL A 35 -3.22 0.13 0.92
CA VAL A 35 -2.27 1.15 1.37
C VAL A 35 -1.37 1.57 0.21
N VAL A 36 -1.57 2.79 -0.28
CA VAL A 36 -0.79 3.41 -1.39
C VAL A 36 -0.03 4.63 -0.86
N VAL A 37 0.98 4.39 -0.03
CA VAL A 37 1.82 5.44 0.57
C VAL A 37 3.27 4.97 0.70
N GLY A 38 4.20 5.92 0.79
CA GLY A 38 5.62 5.66 1.13
C GLY A 38 6.62 6.54 0.38
N THR A 39 6.22 7.12 -0.75
CA THR A 39 7.11 7.96 -1.57
C THR A 39 7.50 9.26 -0.86
N ASN A 40 6.61 9.85 -0.05
CA ASN A 40 6.96 11.01 0.79
C ASN A 40 7.81 10.62 2.02
N ASP A 41 7.65 9.40 2.56
CA ASP A 41 8.56 8.87 3.58
C ASP A 41 9.96 8.66 3.01
N MET A 42 10.08 8.34 1.71
CA MET A 42 11.38 8.30 1.03
C MET A 42 12.03 9.69 0.92
N ARG A 43 11.24 10.74 0.61
CA ARG A 43 11.75 12.12 0.51
C ARG A 43 12.40 12.55 1.82
N TRP A 44 11.69 12.39 2.94
CA TRP A 44 12.12 12.82 4.28
C TRP A 44 12.41 11.63 5.20
N MET A 45 13.25 10.72 4.72
CA MET A 45 13.46 9.44 5.37
C MET A 45 14.25 9.55 6.67
N SER A 46 13.59 9.24 7.79
CA SER A 46 14.25 8.77 9.00
C SER A 46 14.02 7.27 9.10
N ARG A 47 15.09 6.47 8.98
CA ARG A 47 14.98 4.99 8.93
C ARG A 47 14.29 4.39 10.17
N PRO A 48 14.66 4.77 11.41
CA PRO A 48 13.97 4.26 12.60
C PRO A 48 12.49 4.65 12.63
N LYS A 49 12.18 5.94 12.40
CA LYS A 49 10.80 6.44 12.40
C LYS A 49 9.95 5.77 11.31
N THR A 50 10.51 5.56 10.12
CA THR A 50 9.80 4.90 9.01
C THR A 50 9.47 3.45 9.36
N LYS A 51 10.43 2.68 9.89
CA LYS A 51 10.16 1.30 10.35
C LYS A 51 9.06 1.27 11.42
N ALA A 52 9.16 2.14 12.43
CA ALA A 52 8.18 2.20 13.51
C ALA A 52 6.78 2.52 13.00
N ARG A 53 6.65 3.48 12.07
CA ARG A 53 5.37 3.81 11.44
C ARG A 53 4.78 2.67 10.63
N MET A 54 5.60 1.97 9.84
CA MET A 54 5.13 0.84 9.03
C MET A 54 4.55 -0.27 9.91
N ARG A 55 5.28 -0.66 10.96
CA ARG A 55 4.80 -1.67 11.93
C ARG A 55 3.59 -1.19 12.72
N GLY A 56 3.63 0.07 13.15
CA GLY A 56 2.54 0.72 13.86
C GLY A 56 1.25 0.70 13.06
N LEU A 57 1.30 1.05 11.76
CA LEU A 57 0.14 1.03 10.88
C LEU A 57 -0.45 -0.39 10.73
N VAL A 58 0.38 -1.40 10.49
CA VAL A 58 -0.10 -2.79 10.35
C VAL A 58 -0.74 -3.30 11.64
N LYS A 59 -0.08 -3.09 12.79
CA LYS A 59 -0.64 -3.42 14.11
C LYS A 59 -1.95 -2.67 14.36
N GLN A 60 -2.00 -1.40 13.97
CA GLN A 60 -3.17 -0.56 14.14
C GLN A 60 -4.33 -1.00 13.26
N ILE A 61 -4.12 -1.46 12.03
CA ILE A 61 -5.18 -2.06 11.20
C ILE A 61 -5.69 -3.35 11.88
N GLY A 62 -4.76 -4.17 12.36
CA GLY A 62 -5.04 -5.36 13.16
C GLY A 62 -5.23 -6.62 12.30
N PRO A 63 -5.17 -7.81 12.92
CA PRO A 63 -5.06 -9.09 12.20
C PRO A 63 -6.36 -9.56 11.53
N ARG A 64 -7.51 -8.98 11.90
CA ARG A 64 -8.83 -9.37 11.35
C ARG A 64 -9.14 -8.75 9.97
N ARG A 65 -8.16 -8.08 9.35
CA ARG A 65 -8.31 -7.36 8.10
C ARG A 65 -7.16 -7.72 7.17
N GLU A 66 -7.45 -7.88 5.89
CA GLU A 66 -6.44 -8.04 4.86
C GLU A 66 -5.82 -6.69 4.51
N ILE A 67 -4.50 -6.67 4.31
CA ILE A 67 -3.75 -5.46 3.98
C ILE A 67 -3.08 -5.66 2.63
N LEU A 68 -3.43 -4.83 1.66
CA LEU A 68 -2.76 -4.74 0.37
C LEU A 68 -1.87 -3.50 0.34
N TRP A 69 -0.57 -3.67 0.59
CA TRP A 69 0.37 -2.55 0.56
C TRP A 69 1.10 -2.48 -0.78
N VAL A 70 0.84 -1.42 -1.53
CA VAL A 70 1.48 -1.15 -2.82
C VAL A 70 2.90 -0.66 -2.62
N ASN A 71 3.88 -1.39 -3.14
CA ASN A 71 5.29 -1.00 -3.02
C ASN A 71 5.62 0.23 -3.89
N THR A 72 6.67 0.96 -3.54
CA THR A 72 6.94 2.29 -4.12
C THR A 72 7.73 2.19 -5.42
N TYR A 73 7.46 3.10 -6.35
CA TYR A 73 8.23 3.30 -7.58
C TYR A 73 8.42 4.80 -7.80
N SER A 74 9.64 5.23 -8.09
CA SER A 74 9.96 6.65 -8.37
C SER A 74 10.76 6.81 -9.66
N SER A 75 10.97 8.05 -10.12
CA SER A 75 11.81 8.30 -11.31
C SER A 75 13.30 8.04 -11.02
N GLY A 76 13.73 8.23 -9.77
CA GLY A 76 15.11 8.03 -9.33
C GLY A 76 15.93 9.30 -9.11
N GLY A 77 15.33 10.49 -9.23
CA GLY A 77 16.02 11.78 -8.97
C GLY A 77 16.35 12.04 -7.50
N ASP A 78 16.98 13.17 -7.20
CA ASP A 78 17.64 13.51 -5.91
C ASP A 78 16.78 13.27 -4.66
N ARG A 79 15.49 13.61 -4.74
CA ARG A 79 14.56 13.49 -3.60
C ARG A 79 14.02 12.07 -3.43
N PHE A 80 13.93 11.31 -4.53
CA PHE A 80 13.29 9.98 -4.60
C PHE A 80 14.25 8.94 -5.19
N THR A 81 15.47 8.90 -4.66
CA THR A 81 16.56 8.07 -5.21
C THR A 81 16.22 6.58 -5.20
N ARG A 82 16.80 5.83 -6.15
CA ARG A 82 16.65 4.36 -6.22
C ARG A 82 17.10 3.64 -4.93
N PRO A 83 18.18 4.03 -4.23
CA PRO A 83 18.52 3.47 -2.93
C PRO A 83 17.43 3.63 -1.87
N LYS A 84 16.75 4.79 -1.80
CA LYS A 84 15.63 5.03 -0.89
C LYS A 84 14.44 4.12 -1.22
N GLU A 85 14.11 3.98 -2.50
CA GLU A 85 13.06 3.08 -2.98
C GLU A 85 13.35 1.62 -2.59
N ARG A 86 14.56 1.13 -2.90
CA ARG A 86 14.99 -0.23 -2.54
C ARG A 86 14.96 -0.45 -1.03
N TRP A 87 15.37 0.54 -0.24
CA TRP A 87 15.33 0.46 1.22
C TRP A 87 13.91 0.35 1.75
N PHE A 88 13.00 1.20 1.28
CA PHE A 88 11.60 1.21 1.69
C PHE A 88 10.90 -0.10 1.32
N ASN A 89 11.03 -0.53 0.06
CA ASN A 89 10.42 -1.78 -0.43
C ASN A 89 10.99 -3.02 0.29
N ARG A 90 12.26 -2.99 0.71
CA ARG A 90 12.81 -4.04 1.57
C ARG A 90 12.19 -4.03 2.97
N GLN A 91 11.90 -2.87 3.55
CA GLN A 91 11.20 -2.83 4.84
C GLN A 91 9.77 -3.37 4.71
N LEU A 92 9.06 -3.07 3.61
CA LEU A 92 7.74 -3.64 3.36
C LEU A 92 7.79 -5.18 3.37
N ARG A 93 8.77 -5.78 2.67
CA ARG A 93 8.95 -7.25 2.69
C ARG A 93 9.23 -7.82 4.07
N LYS A 94 9.95 -7.09 4.93
CA LYS A 94 10.17 -7.52 6.31
C LYS A 94 8.87 -7.50 7.11
N VAL A 95 8.11 -6.41 7.01
CA VAL A 95 6.82 -6.28 7.70
C VAL A 95 5.82 -7.35 7.22
N ALA A 96 5.73 -7.59 5.91
CA ALA A 96 4.82 -8.62 5.38
C ALA A 96 5.15 -10.04 5.88
N ARG A 97 6.44 -10.38 6.07
CA ARG A 97 6.83 -11.69 6.66
C ARG A 97 6.42 -11.85 8.12
N GLU A 98 6.25 -10.74 8.83
CA GLU A 98 5.88 -10.72 10.24
C GLU A 98 4.35 -10.64 10.45
N HIS A 99 3.59 -10.44 9.37
CA HIS A 99 2.15 -10.24 9.41
C HIS A 99 1.48 -10.98 8.25
N ALA A 100 0.94 -12.17 8.54
CA ALA A 100 0.35 -13.06 7.52
C ALA A 100 -0.85 -12.43 6.77
N ASN A 101 -1.54 -11.47 7.39
CA ASN A 101 -2.65 -10.71 6.80
C ASN A 101 -2.20 -9.52 5.94
N MET A 102 -0.91 -9.44 5.57
CA MET A 102 -0.36 -8.38 4.74
C MET A 102 0.28 -8.94 3.47
N THR A 103 -0.27 -8.53 2.32
CA THR A 103 0.25 -8.82 0.99
C THR A 103 0.85 -7.57 0.36
N ILE A 104 1.99 -7.73 -0.32
CA ILE A 104 2.62 -6.66 -1.09
C ILE A 104 2.13 -6.70 -2.53
N VAL A 105 1.51 -5.62 -3.00
CA VAL A 105 1.19 -5.44 -4.42
C VAL A 105 2.45 -4.97 -5.14
N ASN A 106 2.93 -5.76 -6.11
CA ASN A 106 4.22 -5.54 -6.79
C ASN A 106 4.18 -4.46 -7.89
N TRP A 107 3.74 -3.27 -7.53
CA TRP A 107 3.67 -2.14 -8.45
C TRP A 107 5.03 -1.79 -9.08
N SER A 108 6.10 -1.75 -8.28
CA SER A 108 7.42 -1.31 -8.72
C SER A 108 8.08 -2.23 -9.74
N GLY A 109 7.77 -3.53 -9.73
CA GLY A 109 8.19 -4.46 -10.77
C GLY A 109 7.40 -4.25 -12.06
N ILE A 110 6.07 -4.18 -11.94
CA ILE A 110 5.15 -4.01 -13.08
C ILE A 110 5.39 -2.67 -13.78
N ALA A 111 5.56 -1.59 -13.02
CA ALA A 111 5.80 -0.25 -13.55
C ALA A 111 7.11 -0.18 -14.35
N ARG A 112 8.17 -0.87 -13.91
CA ARG A 112 9.41 -1.00 -14.66
C ARG A 112 9.22 -1.79 -15.94
N ALA A 113 8.62 -2.97 -15.84
CA ALA A 113 8.39 -3.85 -16.99
C ALA A 113 7.51 -3.19 -18.06
N ARG A 114 6.51 -2.41 -17.65
CA ARG A 114 5.60 -1.67 -18.54
C ARG A 114 6.10 -0.29 -18.94
N GLY A 115 7.33 0.10 -18.57
CA GLY A 115 7.93 1.38 -18.95
C GLY A 115 7.12 2.60 -18.50
N VAL A 116 6.56 2.58 -17.29
CA VAL A 116 5.71 3.66 -16.78
C VAL A 116 6.48 4.98 -16.74
N ARG A 117 5.94 5.97 -17.46
CA ARG A 117 6.52 7.31 -17.55
C ARG A 117 5.98 8.25 -16.49
N PHE A 118 6.80 9.21 -16.10
CA PHE A 118 6.47 10.24 -15.13
C PHE A 118 6.13 11.57 -15.81
N GLU A 119 5.30 12.37 -15.16
CA GLU A 119 5.08 13.80 -15.44
C GLU A 119 6.21 14.63 -14.80
N ASP A 120 6.65 14.24 -13.59
CA ASP A 120 7.74 14.88 -12.85
C ASP A 120 8.63 13.84 -12.13
N GLY A 121 9.29 14.20 -11.03
CA GLY A 121 10.11 13.27 -10.26
C GLY A 121 9.36 12.12 -9.57
N LEU A 122 8.03 12.11 -9.56
CA LEU A 122 7.21 11.17 -8.80
C LEU A 122 5.86 10.81 -9.42
N HIS A 123 5.15 11.76 -10.01
CA HIS A 123 3.79 11.57 -10.51
C HIS A 123 3.80 10.87 -11.87
N TYR A 124 2.97 9.85 -12.05
CA TYR A 124 2.88 9.12 -13.31
C TYR A 124 1.98 9.85 -14.32
N ARG A 125 2.34 9.73 -15.60
CA ARG A 125 1.44 10.12 -16.71
C ARG A 125 0.12 9.34 -16.64
N PRO A 126 -0.97 9.80 -17.30
CA PRO A 126 -2.28 9.15 -17.22
C PRO A 126 -2.26 7.64 -17.49
N LYS A 127 -1.46 7.19 -18.46
CA LYS A 127 -1.26 5.76 -18.75
C LYS A 127 -0.73 4.98 -17.55
N GLY A 128 0.25 5.53 -16.82
CA GLY A 128 0.80 4.90 -15.61
C GLY A 128 -0.21 4.83 -14.47
N ARG A 129 -1.05 5.87 -14.31
CA ARG A 129 -2.14 5.87 -13.33
C ARG A 129 -3.19 4.79 -13.63
N ARG A 130 -3.56 4.62 -14.91
CA ARG A 130 -4.46 3.54 -15.36
C ARG A 130 -3.88 2.16 -15.04
N ILE A 131 -2.61 1.92 -15.39
CA ILE A 131 -1.94 0.64 -15.10
C ILE A 131 -1.89 0.38 -13.58
N MET A 132 -1.62 1.39 -12.75
CA MET A 132 -1.64 1.21 -11.30
C MET A 132 -3.03 0.80 -10.80
N ALA A 133 -4.09 1.45 -11.31
CA ALA A 133 -5.46 1.11 -10.94
C ALA A 133 -5.81 -0.34 -11.32
N GLU A 134 -5.45 -0.79 -12.53
CA GLU A 134 -5.60 -2.19 -12.97
C GLU A 134 -4.91 -3.15 -11.99
N VAL A 135 -3.63 -2.93 -11.70
CA VAL A 135 -2.84 -3.78 -10.80
C VAL A 135 -3.46 -3.88 -9.40
N ILE A 136 -3.96 -2.76 -8.87
CA ILE A 136 -4.60 -2.74 -7.54
C ILE A 136 -5.92 -3.49 -7.58
N THR A 137 -6.75 -3.28 -8.60
CA THR A 137 -8.03 -3.97 -8.77
C THR A 137 -7.83 -5.47 -8.93
N ASP A 138 -6.88 -5.91 -9.75
CA ASP A 138 -6.56 -7.33 -9.93
C ASP A 138 -6.10 -7.98 -8.62
N SER A 139 -5.29 -7.26 -7.84
CA SER A 139 -4.83 -7.72 -6.52
C SER A 139 -5.98 -7.82 -5.53
N LEU A 140 -6.90 -6.84 -5.51
CA LEU A 140 -8.09 -6.87 -4.67
C LEU A 140 -9.00 -8.04 -5.04
N ASN A 141 -9.28 -8.24 -6.32
CA ASN A 141 -10.13 -9.32 -6.80
C ASN A 141 -9.53 -10.69 -6.43
N SER A 142 -8.20 -10.84 -6.57
CA SER A 142 -7.51 -12.06 -6.14
C SER A 142 -7.64 -12.31 -4.65
N THR A 143 -7.51 -11.27 -3.81
CA THR A 143 -7.69 -11.39 -2.35
C THR A 143 -9.12 -11.77 -1.97
N LEU A 144 -10.12 -11.18 -2.63
CA LEU A 144 -11.53 -11.49 -2.37
C LEU A 144 -11.92 -12.88 -2.89
N GLY A 145 -11.39 -13.30 -4.04
CA GLY A 145 -11.62 -14.62 -4.62
C GLY A 145 -11.02 -15.76 -3.80
N SER A 146 -9.81 -15.55 -3.24
CA SER A 146 -9.18 -16.51 -2.31
C SER A 146 -9.91 -16.64 -0.97
N GLY A 147 -10.76 -15.68 -0.60
CA GLY A 147 -11.62 -15.73 0.59
C GLY A 147 -13.00 -16.33 0.33
N GLY A 148 -13.31 -16.74 -0.91
CA GLY A 148 -14.62 -17.25 -1.33
C GLY A 148 -14.81 -18.77 -1.22
N VAL A 149 -13.75 -19.54 -0.93
CA VAL A 149 -13.89 -20.97 -0.62
C VAL A 149 -14.13 -21.11 0.89
N VAL A 150 -15.30 -20.66 1.34
CA VAL A 150 -15.88 -21.15 2.59
C VAL A 150 -16.78 -22.30 2.16
N ASN A 151 -16.39 -23.52 2.54
CA ASN A 151 -17.13 -24.75 2.30
C ASN A 151 -18.62 -24.54 2.58
N GLY A 152 -19.43 -24.64 1.52
CA GLY A 152 -20.85 -24.89 1.68
C GLY A 152 -21.02 -26.28 2.26
N ALA A 153 -21.24 -26.36 3.57
CA ALA A 153 -22.01 -27.47 4.12
C ALA A 153 -23.48 -27.17 3.81
N PRO A 154 -24.22 -28.07 3.14
CA PRO A 154 -25.68 -27.99 3.14
C PRO A 154 -26.16 -28.36 4.54
N GLY A 155 -26.97 -27.47 5.13
CA GLY A 155 -27.80 -27.79 6.28
C GLY A 155 -29.16 -28.30 5.81
N GLU A 156 -29.64 -29.28 6.58
CA GLU A 156 -30.96 -29.95 6.60
C GLU A 156 -31.30 -30.92 5.45
#